data_AF-A0A2C9UMR7-F1
#
_entry.id   AF-A0A2C9UMR7-F1
#
_cell.length_a   1.000
_cell.length_b   1.000
_cell.length_c   1.000
_cell.angle_alpha   90.00
_cell.angle_beta   90.00
_cell.angle_gamma   90.00
#
_symmetry.space_group_name_H-M   'P 1'
#
loop_
_entity.id
_entity.type
_entity.pdbx_description
1 polymer ?
#
loop_
_entity_poly.entity_id
_entity_poly.type
_entity_poly.pdbx_seq_one_letter_code
_entity_poly.pdbx_strand_id
1 'polypeptide(L)'
;MRSQGHQPNRISFSILLDGLCKQGNLDEALALFKVMEKSRLKPNIVTYNILIDGLCRVGKLNDAKELFSRIFENGLRPSVYTYSAMIKVFCNEGLLHDAYKIFRGMEEAGCLPNGCCYNVIIQGFLRHKELAKASQLIDEMVDKGFSVDATTTN
;
A
#
# COMPACT_ATOMS: atom_id res chain seq x y z
N MET A 1 0.09 25.38 34.53
CA MET A 1 1.05 24.25 34.50
C MET A 1 1.78 24.29 33.17
N ARG A 2 3.10 24.52 33.18
CA ARG A 2 3.92 24.46 31.96
C ARG A 2 4.08 22.99 31.59
N SER A 3 3.25 22.49 30.66
CA SER A 3 3.50 21.18 30.06
C SER A 3 4.83 21.29 29.32
N GLN A 4 5.78 20.41 29.64
CA GLN A 4 6.98 20.22 28.84
C GLN A 4 6.53 19.67 27.47
N GLY A 5 6.11 20.58 26.59
CA GLY A 5 5.62 20.27 25.27
C GLY A 5 6.76 19.73 24.43
N HIS A 6 6.88 18.41 24.37
CA HIS A 6 7.68 17.78 23.34
C HIS A 6 7.05 18.17 22.00
N GLN A 7 7.79 18.95 21.21
CA GLN A 7 7.38 19.32 19.86
C GLN A 7 7.06 18.02 19.10
N PRO A 8 5.83 17.87 18.56
CA PRO A 8 5.48 16.70 17.76
C PRO A 8 6.53 16.51 16.66
N ASN A 9 7.01 15.28 16.49
CA ASN A 9 7.93 14.94 15.41
C ASN A 9 7.23 14.00 14.41
N ARG A 10 7.90 13.68 13.29
CA ARG A 10 7.31 12.80 12.26
C ARG A 10 6.83 11.46 12.82
N ILE A 11 7.57 10.89 13.78
CA ILE A 11 7.19 9.62 14.42
C ILE A 11 5.90 9.79 15.22
N SER A 12 5.76 10.86 15.99
CA SER A 12 4.51 11.16 16.71
C SER A 12 3.31 11.26 15.78
N PHE A 13 3.47 11.93 14.63
CA PHE A 13 2.41 12.00 13.61
C PHE A 13 2.08 10.63 13.03
N SER A 14 3.09 9.83 12.66
CA SER A 14 2.87 8.48 12.13
C SER A 14 2.13 7.58 13.13
N ILE A 15 2.48 7.63 14.42
CA ILE A 15 1.80 6.84 15.45
C ILE A 15 0.34 7.25 15.59
N LEU A 16 0.07 8.56 15.64
CA LEU A 16 -1.31 9.07 15.73
C LEU A 16 -2.14 8.71 14.50
N LEU A 17 -1.58 8.87 13.31
CA LEU A 17 -2.25 8.48 12.06
C LEU A 17 -2.57 6.98 12.04
N ASP A 18 -1.61 6.13 12.40
CA ASP A 18 -1.81 4.68 12.43
C ASP A 18 -2.88 4.28 13.45
N GLY A 19 -2.86 4.89 14.64
CA GLY A 19 -3.89 4.69 15.65
C GLY A 19 -5.28 5.09 15.17
N LEU A 20 -5.42 6.26 14.55
CA LEU A 20 -6.68 6.75 14.00
C LEU A 20 -7.20 5.83 12.88
N CYS A 21 -6.35 5.46 11.92
CA CYS A 21 -6.71 4.53 10.85
C CYS A 21 -7.18 3.17 11.40
N LYS A 22 -6.50 2.62 12.41
CA LYS A 22 -6.87 1.34 13.04
C LYS A 22 -8.18 1.41 13.82
N GLN A 23 -8.56 2.58 14.33
CA GLN A 23 -9.83 2.82 15.00
C GLN A 23 -10.98 3.13 14.03
N GLY A 24 -10.69 3.25 12.72
CA GLY A 24 -11.68 3.65 11.70
C GLY A 24 -11.94 5.16 11.63
N ASN A 25 -11.21 5.96 12.43
CA ASN A 25 -11.30 7.42 12.52
C ASN A 25 -10.55 8.10 11.37
N LEU A 26 -10.96 7.78 10.14
CA LEU A 26 -10.27 8.18 8.91
C LEU A 26 -10.39 9.67 8.62
N ASP A 27 -11.50 10.30 8.98
CA ASP A 27 -11.68 11.72 8.75
C ASP A 27 -10.72 12.54 9.63
N GLU A 28 -10.55 12.15 10.90
CA GLU A 28 -9.52 12.73 11.77
C GLU A 28 -8.10 12.43 11.25
N ALA A 29 -7.84 11.22 10.76
CA ALA A 29 -6.55 10.87 10.19
C ALA A 29 -6.20 11.75 8.98
N LEU A 30 -7.15 11.97 8.06
CA LEU A 30 -6.96 12.83 6.89
C LEU A 30 -6.83 14.31 7.28
N ALA A 31 -7.54 14.77 8.31
CA ALA A 31 -7.37 16.12 8.85
C ALA A 31 -5.97 16.31 9.44
N LEU A 32 -5.49 15.34 10.23
CA LEU A 32 -4.15 15.35 10.81
C LEU A 32 -3.06 15.30 9.72
N PHE A 33 -3.28 14.54 8.65
CA PHE A 33 -2.40 14.51 7.49
C PHE A 33 -2.30 15.88 6.82
N LYS A 34 -3.41 16.57 6.59
CA LYS A 34 -3.42 17.95 6.04
C LYS A 34 -2.67 18.94 6.93
N VAL A 35 -2.72 18.77 8.25
CA VAL A 35 -1.91 19.57 9.20
C VAL A 35 -0.43 19.27 9.00
N MET A 36 -0.05 17.99 8.87
CA MET A 36 1.33 17.57 8.62
C MET A 36 1.87 18.14 7.30
N GLU A 37 1.07 18.15 6.22
CA GLU A 37 1.43 18.72 4.92
C GLU A 37 1.78 20.21 4.96
N LYS A 38 1.05 20.98 5.78
CA LYS A 38 1.27 22.43 5.96
C LYS A 38 2.39 22.74 6.94
N SER A 39 2.91 21.73 7.64
CA SER A 39 3.97 21.89 8.63
C SER A 39 5.36 21.75 8.02
N ARG A 40 6.40 22.07 8.80
CA ARG A 40 7.79 21.77 8.42
C ARG A 40 8.09 20.25 8.42
N LEU A 41 7.19 19.44 8.98
CA LEU A 41 7.31 17.99 9.10
C LEU A 41 6.60 17.30 7.95
N LYS A 42 7.00 17.59 6.70
CA LYS A 42 6.37 17.01 5.50
C LYS A 42 6.19 15.49 5.61
N PRO A 43 5.06 14.94 5.12
CA PRO A 43 4.85 13.50 5.02
C PRO A 43 5.99 12.78 4.31
N ASN A 44 6.28 11.57 4.77
CA ASN A 44 7.21 10.66 4.10
C ASN A 44 6.45 9.39 3.65
N ILE A 45 7.16 8.46 3.03
CA ILE A 45 6.55 7.22 2.52
C ILE A 45 5.83 6.41 3.61
N VAL A 46 6.31 6.46 4.86
CA VAL A 46 5.66 5.78 5.99
C VAL A 46 4.29 6.39 6.28
N THR A 47 4.18 7.72 6.27
CA THR A 47 2.90 8.43 6.41
C THR A 47 1.89 8.04 5.33
N TYR A 48 2.32 7.99 4.07
CA TYR A 48 1.45 7.56 2.96
C TYR A 48 1.03 6.10 3.10
N ASN A 49 1.95 5.20 3.45
CA ASN A 49 1.67 3.78 3.64
C ASN A 49 0.58 3.55 4.70
N ILE A 50 0.64 4.27 5.82
CA ILE A 50 -0.35 4.20 6.90
C ILE A 50 -1.74 4.57 6.38
N LEU A 51 -1.84 5.71 5.69
CA LEU A 51 -3.13 6.21 5.19
C LEU A 51 -3.69 5.33 4.08
N ILE A 52 -2.84 4.88 3.14
CA ILE A 52 -3.24 3.96 2.08
C ILE A 52 -3.77 2.67 2.69
N ASP A 53 -3.04 2.04 3.63
CA ASP A 53 -3.51 0.81 4.31
C ASP A 53 -4.83 1.05 5.06
N GLY A 54 -4.98 2.18 5.75
CA GLY A 54 -6.22 2.57 6.41
C GLY A 54 -7.41 2.70 5.46
N LEU A 55 -7.24 3.43 4.35
CA LEU A 55 -8.28 3.62 3.32
C LEU A 55 -8.63 2.29 2.63
N CYS A 56 -7.62 1.48 2.34
CA CYS A 56 -7.74 0.15 1.78
C CYS A 56 -8.61 -0.77 2.67
N ARG A 57 -8.44 -0.72 3.99
CA ARG A 57 -9.22 -1.55 4.94
C ARG A 57 -10.70 -1.19 5.00
N VAL A 58 -11.06 0.06 4.72
CA VAL A 58 -12.46 0.53 4.76
C VAL A 58 -13.11 0.59 3.37
N GLY A 59 -12.45 0.07 2.33
CA GLY A 59 -12.97 0.05 0.96
C GLY A 59 -12.96 1.41 0.24
N LYS A 60 -12.24 2.41 0.75
CA LYS A 60 -12.10 3.73 0.10
C LYS A 60 -11.00 3.71 -0.98
N LEU A 61 -11.16 2.85 -1.99
CA LEU A 61 -10.13 2.62 -3.02
C LEU A 61 -9.79 3.88 -3.82
N ASN A 62 -10.75 4.73 -4.17
CA ASN A 62 -10.46 5.94 -4.95
C ASN A 62 -9.55 6.92 -4.18
N ASP A 63 -9.80 7.11 -2.90
CA ASP A 63 -8.97 7.94 -2.02
C ASP A 63 -7.56 7.32 -1.88
N ALA A 64 -7.46 5.99 -1.80
CA ALA A 64 -6.18 5.29 -1.76
C ALA A 64 -5.39 5.47 -3.06
N LYS A 65 -6.05 5.44 -4.23
CA LYS A 65 -5.43 5.74 -5.53
C LYS A 65 -4.91 7.18 -5.59
N GLU A 66 -5.69 8.14 -5.10
CA GLU A 66 -5.26 9.54 -5.04
C GLU A 66 -3.99 9.70 -4.18
N LEU A 67 -3.98 9.14 -2.97
CA LEU A 67 -2.80 9.18 -2.12
C LEU A 67 -1.61 8.46 -2.73
N PHE A 68 -1.82 7.35 -3.44
CA PHE A 68 -0.76 6.64 -4.15
C PHE A 68 -0.14 7.50 -5.26
N SER A 69 -0.94 8.19 -6.08
CA SER A 69 -0.44 9.13 -7.11
C SER A 69 0.36 10.28 -6.48
N ARG A 70 -0.11 10.81 -5.36
CA ARG A 70 0.56 11.91 -4.63
C ARG A 70 1.95 11.54 -4.12
N ILE A 71 2.27 10.25 -3.94
CA ILE A 71 3.63 9.82 -3.59
C ILE A 71 4.62 10.30 -4.67
N PHE A 72 4.30 10.04 -5.93
CA PHE A 72 5.14 10.43 -7.07
C PHE A 72 5.20 11.95 -7.24
N GLU A 73 4.06 12.64 -7.11
CA GLU A 73 3.98 14.11 -7.22
C GLU A 73 4.85 14.82 -6.17
N ASN A 74 5.01 14.20 -5.00
CA ASN A 74 5.88 14.70 -3.93
C ASN A 74 7.34 14.24 -4.06
N GLY A 75 7.72 13.61 -5.17
CA GLY A 75 9.08 13.11 -5.42
C GLY A 75 9.48 11.96 -4.51
N LEU A 76 8.50 11.29 -3.88
CA LEU A 76 8.72 10.10 -3.07
C LEU A 76 8.65 8.85 -3.94
N ARG A 77 9.24 7.76 -3.46
CA ARG A 77 9.18 6.46 -4.13
C ARG A 77 8.30 5.50 -3.34
N PRO A 78 7.29 4.86 -3.96
CA PRO A 78 6.54 3.82 -3.29
C PRO A 78 7.46 2.66 -2.90
N SER A 79 7.16 2.06 -1.75
CA SER A 79 7.85 0.86 -1.28
C SER A 79 7.15 -0.40 -1.75
N VAL A 80 7.82 -1.55 -1.65
CA VAL A 80 7.19 -2.88 -1.85
C VAL A 80 5.89 -3.01 -1.06
N TYR A 81 5.88 -2.53 0.20
CA TYR A 81 4.68 -2.53 1.04
C TYR A 81 3.54 -1.71 0.43
N THR A 82 3.83 -0.53 -0.11
CA THR A 82 2.85 0.35 -0.77
C THR A 82 2.22 -0.35 -1.97
N TYR A 83 3.04 -0.96 -2.82
CA TYR A 83 2.56 -1.70 -4.00
C TYR A 83 1.73 -2.92 -3.59
N SER A 84 2.20 -3.73 -2.65
CA SER A 84 1.45 -4.90 -2.17
C SER A 84 0.08 -4.52 -1.59
N ALA A 85 -0.01 -3.40 -0.86
CA ALA A 85 -1.30 -2.90 -0.35
C ALA A 85 -2.27 -2.52 -1.49
N MET A 86 -1.78 -1.79 -2.50
CA MET A 86 -2.59 -1.42 -3.66
C MET A 86 -3.05 -2.65 -4.44
N ILE A 87 -2.13 -3.56 -4.80
CA ILE A 87 -2.43 -4.80 -5.54
C ILE A 87 -3.51 -5.60 -4.79
N LYS A 88 -3.35 -5.78 -3.47
CA LYS A 88 -4.32 -6.50 -2.64
C LYS A 88 -5.72 -5.92 -2.74
N VAL A 89 -5.86 -4.59 -2.68
CA VAL A 89 -7.18 -3.96 -2.77
C VAL A 89 -7.77 -4.05 -4.17
N PHE A 90 -6.99 -3.80 -5.22
CA PHE A 90 -7.48 -4.00 -6.59
C PHE A 90 -7.96 -5.45 -6.80
N CYS A 91 -7.23 -6.43 -6.28
CA CYS A 91 -7.66 -7.82 -6.31
C CYS A 91 -8.94 -8.05 -5.48
N ASN A 92 -9.13 -7.38 -4.34
CA ASN A 92 -10.36 -7.48 -3.53
C ASN A 92 -11.59 -6.91 -4.23
N GLU A 93 -11.42 -5.82 -4.98
CA GLU A 93 -12.48 -5.19 -5.77
C GLU A 93 -12.72 -5.88 -7.13
N GLY A 94 -12.02 -6.99 -7.42
CA GLY A 94 -12.12 -7.70 -8.71
C GLY A 94 -11.51 -6.95 -9.91
N LEU A 95 -10.79 -5.86 -9.66
CA LEU A 95 -10.12 -5.03 -10.67
C LEU A 95 -8.75 -5.63 -11.05
N LEU A 96 -8.75 -6.86 -11.57
CA LEU A 96 -7.54 -7.64 -11.80
C LEU A 96 -6.60 -7.03 -12.85
N HIS A 97 -7.15 -6.35 -13.85
CA HIS A 97 -6.34 -5.65 -14.86
C HIS A 97 -5.51 -4.53 -14.22
N ASP A 98 -6.13 -3.73 -13.35
CA ASP A 98 -5.44 -2.67 -12.63
C ASP A 98 -4.43 -3.23 -11.63
N ALA A 99 -4.77 -4.32 -10.92
CA ALA A 99 -3.84 -5.01 -10.02
C ALA A 99 -2.57 -5.45 -10.77
N TYR A 100 -2.74 -6.05 -11.95
CA TYR A 100 -1.64 -6.49 -12.79
C TYR A 100 -0.81 -5.33 -13.34
N LYS A 101 -1.45 -4.23 -13.74
CA LYS A 101 -0.76 -3.01 -14.18
C LYS A 101 0.11 -2.44 -13.05
N ILE A 102 -0.41 -2.37 -11.83
CA ILE A 102 0.34 -1.91 -10.66
C ILE A 102 1.54 -2.84 -10.38
N PHE A 103 1.34 -4.14 -10.43
CA PHE A 103 2.41 -5.13 -10.23
C PHE A 103 3.53 -5.01 -11.27
N ARG A 104 3.19 -4.89 -12.56
CA ARG A 104 4.18 -4.73 -13.63
C ARG A 104 4.88 -3.37 -13.61
N GLY A 105 4.18 -2.31 -13.22
CA GLY A 105 4.75 -0.97 -13.08
C GLY A 105 5.74 -0.82 -11.91
N MET A 106 5.89 -1.82 -11.04
CA MET A 106 6.85 -1.79 -9.94
C MET A 106 8.29 -1.63 -10.45
N GLU A 107 8.70 -2.45 -11.42
CA GLU A 107 10.08 -2.47 -11.95
C GLU A 107 10.40 -1.15 -12.69
N GLU A 108 9.44 -0.63 -13.45
CA GLU A 108 9.54 0.68 -14.14
C GLU A 108 9.74 1.83 -13.15
N ALA A 109 9.14 1.74 -11.96
CA ALA A 109 9.33 2.69 -10.87
C ALA A 109 10.62 2.45 -10.05
N GLY A 110 11.44 1.47 -10.42
CA GLY A 110 12.68 1.10 -9.75
C GLY A 110 12.48 0.37 -8.42
N CYS A 111 11.34 -0.32 -8.25
CA CYS A 111 11.00 -1.12 -7.09
C CYS A 111 10.80 -2.57 -7.52
N LEU A 112 11.68 -3.50 -7.14
CA LEU A 112 11.54 -4.89 -7.57
C LEU A 112 10.45 -5.60 -6.76
N PRO A 113 9.51 -6.32 -7.42
CA PRO A 113 8.60 -7.22 -6.75
C PRO A 113 9.37 -8.30 -5.97
N ASN A 114 8.91 -8.61 -4.76
CA ASN A 114 9.40 -9.77 -4.00
C ASN A 114 8.34 -10.87 -3.96
N GLY A 115 8.66 -12.01 -3.33
CA GLY A 115 7.71 -13.12 -3.19
C GLY A 115 6.36 -12.72 -2.59
N CYS A 116 6.32 -11.75 -1.66
CA CYS A 116 5.07 -11.24 -1.10
C CYS A 116 4.18 -10.58 -2.18
N CYS A 117 4.77 -9.76 -3.07
CA CYS A 117 4.03 -9.16 -4.18
C CYS A 117 3.44 -10.23 -5.11
N TYR A 118 4.24 -11.24 -5.47
CA TYR A 118 3.79 -12.37 -6.30
C TYR A 118 2.62 -13.10 -5.63
N ASN A 119 2.74 -13.44 -4.35
CA ASN A 119 1.68 -14.15 -3.62
C ASN A 119 0.37 -13.37 -3.62
N VAL A 120 0.43 -12.06 -3.35
CA VAL A 120 -0.77 -11.21 -3.32
C VAL A 120 -1.47 -11.19 -4.68
N ILE A 121 -0.73 -11.03 -5.78
CA ILE A 121 -1.34 -10.99 -7.11
C ILE A 121 -1.84 -12.36 -7.57
N ILE A 122 -1.10 -13.44 -7.29
CA ILE A 122 -1.48 -14.82 -7.62
C ILE A 122 -2.77 -15.19 -6.89
N GLN A 123 -2.85 -14.98 -5.57
CA GLN A 123 -4.07 -15.19 -4.79
C GLN A 123 -5.26 -14.39 -5.36
N GLY A 124 -5.00 -13.15 -5.78
CA GLY A 124 -6.00 -12.30 -6.41
C GLY A 124 -6.61 -12.92 -7.66
N PHE A 125 -5.78 -13.43 -8.57
CA PHE A 125 -6.22 -14.13 -9.78
C PHE A 125 -6.88 -15.48 -9.47
N LEU A 126 -6.35 -16.27 -8.54
CA LEU A 126 -6.94 -17.55 -8.13
C LEU A 126 -8.35 -17.38 -7.58
N ARG A 127 -8.57 -16.41 -6.67
CA ARG A 127 -9.89 -16.11 -6.10
C ARG A 127 -10.93 -15.74 -7.16
N HIS A 128 -10.49 -15.16 -8.28
CA HIS A 128 -11.34 -14.77 -9.40
C HIS A 128 -11.34 -15.79 -10.55
N LYS A 129 -10.77 -16.99 -10.33
CA LYS A 129 -10.73 -18.11 -11.29
C LYS A 129 -9.97 -17.83 -12.57
N GLU A 130 -9.06 -16.86 -12.56
CA GLU A 130 -8.15 -16.53 -13.66
C GLU A 130 -6.90 -17.45 -13.63
N LEU A 131 -7.14 -18.75 -13.77
CA LEU A 131 -6.14 -19.79 -13.50
C LEU A 131 -4.93 -19.72 -14.44
N ALA A 132 -5.15 -19.38 -15.72
CA ALA A 132 -4.07 -19.25 -16.69
C ALA A 132 -3.06 -18.17 -16.28
N LYS A 133 -3.57 -17.03 -15.78
CA LYS A 133 -2.72 -15.93 -15.36
C LYS A 133 -2.02 -16.22 -14.03
N ALA A 134 -2.72 -16.86 -13.10
CA ALA A 134 -2.13 -17.33 -11.85
C ALA A 134 -0.97 -18.31 -12.10
N SER A 135 -1.15 -19.31 -12.97
CA SER A 135 -0.10 -20.27 -13.33
C SER A 135 1.11 -19.58 -13.94
N GLN A 136 0.91 -18.67 -14.88
CA GLN A 136 2.00 -17.91 -15.50
C GLN A 136 2.84 -17.14 -14.45
N LEU A 137 2.17 -16.54 -13.47
CA LEU A 137 2.83 -15.79 -12.41
C LEU A 137 3.56 -16.70 -11.40
N ILE A 138 3.06 -17.92 -11.17
CA ILE A 138 3.74 -18.94 -10.36
C ILE A 138 5.04 -19.37 -11.04
N ASP A 139 4.99 -19.68 -12.33
CA ASP A 139 6.19 -20.08 -13.09
C ASP A 139 7.25 -18.97 -13.05
N GLU A 140 6.83 -17.72 -13.31
CA GLU A 140 7.72 -16.56 -13.22
C GLU A 140 8.30 -16.35 -11.81
N MET A 141 7.50 -16.55 -10.76
CA MET A 141 7.95 -16.44 -9.37
C MET A 141 9.07 -17.45 -9.06
N VAL A 142 8.93 -18.69 -9.55
CA VAL A 142 9.93 -19.76 -9.40
C VAL A 142 11.18 -19.46 -10.21
N ASP A 143 11.03 -19.00 -11.46
CA ASP A 143 12.16 -18.62 -12.32
C ASP A 143 13.00 -17.49 -11.71
N LYS A 144 12.37 -16.57 -10.96
CA LYS A 144 13.04 -15.52 -10.20
C LYS A 144 13.63 -15.98 -8.86
N GLY A 145 13.50 -17.26 -8.52
CA GLY A 145 14.09 -17.87 -7.32
C GLY A 145 13.28 -17.66 -6.04
N PHE A 146 12.02 -17.26 -6.12
CA PHE A 146 11.14 -17.16 -4.95
C PHE A 146 10.42 -18.49 -4.69
N SER A 147 10.24 -18.84 -3.42
CA SER A 147 9.50 -20.04 -3.02
C SER A 147 8.00 -19.81 -3.08
N VAL A 148 7.27 -20.69 -3.78
CA VAL A 148 5.82 -20.80 -3.66
C VAL A 148 5.50 -21.23 -2.23
N ASP A 149 4.82 -20.39 -1.46
CA ASP A 149 4.44 -20.74 -0.09
C ASP A 149 3.02 -21.34 -0.06
N ALA A 150 2.65 -21.95 1.08
CA ALA A 150 1.33 -22.56 1.23
C ALA A 150 0.18 -21.54 1.16
N THR A 151 0.46 -20.23 1.26
CA THR A 151 -0.55 -19.19 1.06
C THR A 151 -0.74 -18.88 -0.42
N THR A 152 0.24 -19.12 -1.28
CA THR A 152 0.15 -18.85 -2.73
C THR A 152 -0.96 -19.68 -3.42
N THR A 153 -1.31 -20.86 -2.91
CA THR A 153 -2.22 -21.82 -3.58
C THR A 153 -3.54 -22.13 -2.84
N ASN A 154 -3.79 -21.50 -1.68
CA ASN A 154 -4.99 -21.76 -0.85
C ASN A 154 -6.14 -20.77 -1.10
#